data_AF-A0A398BGS1-F1
#
_entry.id   AF-A0A398BGS1-F1
#
_cell.length_a   1.000
_cell.length_b   1.000
_cell.length_c   1.000
_cell.angle_alpha   90.00
_cell.angle_beta   90.00
_cell.angle_gamma   90.00
#
_symmetry.space_group_name_H-M   'P 1'
#
loop_
_entity.id
_entity.type
_entity.pdbx_description
1 polymer ?
#
loop_
_entity_poly.entity_id
_entity_poly.type
_entity_poly.pdbx_seq_one_letter_code
_entity_poly.pdbx_strand_id
1 'polypeptide(L)'
;MQKIKLDYSEVIQQLNDVKKQLSELHLPSPSETKLGQNQLTFTKEWLQREENLQKMVIQYMQAVQKNVEDTHANVDILKKQDEAIVK
;
A
#
# COMPACT_ATOMS: atom_id res chain seq x y z
N MET A 1 -19.79 -21.35 -23.87
CA MET A 1 -18.49 -20.70 -23.61
C MET A 1 -18.76 -19.46 -22.76
N GLN A 2 -18.50 -19.52 -21.46
CA GLN A 2 -18.59 -18.33 -20.61
C GLN A 2 -17.43 -17.41 -21.01
N LYS A 3 -17.74 -16.27 -21.64
CA LYS A 3 -16.79 -15.15 -21.71
C LYS A 3 -16.54 -14.75 -20.26
N ILE A 4 -15.40 -15.15 -19.70
CA ILE A 4 -14.88 -14.57 -18.47
C ILE A 4 -14.46 -13.15 -18.87
N LYS A 5 -15.46 -12.28 -19.04
CA LYS A 5 -15.26 -10.89 -19.38
C LYS A 5 -14.87 -10.24 -18.05
N LEU A 6 -13.59 -9.93 -17.89
CA LEU A 6 -13.10 -9.18 -16.75
C LEU A 6 -13.95 -7.91 -16.64
N ASP A 7 -14.60 -7.67 -15.50
CA ASP A 7 -15.23 -6.39 -15.23
C ASP A 7 -14.15 -5.37 -14.89
N TYR A 8 -13.42 -5.00 -15.94
CA TYR A 8 -12.24 -4.14 -15.88
C TYR A 8 -12.55 -2.82 -15.15
N SER A 9 -13.78 -2.31 -15.30
CA SER A 9 -14.22 -1.10 -14.62
C SER A 9 -14.25 -1.28 -13.11
N GLU A 10 -14.80 -2.39 -12.63
CA GLU A 10 -14.91 -2.69 -11.19
C GLU A 10 -13.53 -2.90 -10.56
N VAL A 11 -12.65 -3.66 -11.23
CA VAL A 11 -11.30 -3.96 -10.73
C VAL A 11 -10.42 -2.70 -10.65
N ILE A 12 -10.47 -1.84 -11.67
CA ILE A 12 -9.71 -0.58 -11.68
C ILE A 12 -10.21 0.36 -10.59
N GLN A 13 -11.53 0.40 -10.37
CA GLN A 13 -12.11 1.23 -9.33
C GLN A 13 -11.67 0.78 -7.93
N GLN A 14 -11.66 -0.53 -7.65
CA GLN A 14 -11.13 -1.08 -6.40
C GLN A 14 -9.64 -0.80 -6.21
N LEU A 15 -8.82 -0.93 -7.26
CA LEU A 15 -7.39 -0.61 -7.17
C LEU A 15 -7.15 0.89 -6.89
N ASN A 16 -7.97 1.77 -7.45
CA ASN A 16 -7.91 3.21 -7.17
C ASN A 16 -8.32 3.54 -5.74
N ASP A 17 -9.35 2.89 -5.22
CA ASP A 17 -9.79 3.07 -3.83
C ASP A 17 -8.72 2.61 -2.83
N VAL A 18 -8.07 1.47 -3.09
CA VAL A 18 -6.94 0.99 -2.27
C VAL A 18 -5.77 1.98 -2.33
N LYS A 19 -5.42 2.50 -3.52
CA LYS A 19 -4.35 3.49 -3.67
C LYS A 19 -4.65 4.77 -2.89
N LYS A 20 -5.90 5.22 -2.92
CA LYS A 20 -6.36 6.40 -2.17
C LYS A 20 -6.29 6.17 -0.66
N GLN A 21 -6.83 5.07 -0.17
CA GLN A 21 -6.79 4.73 1.27
C GLN A 21 -5.36 4.57 1.78
N LEU A 22 -4.47 3.98 0.98
CA LEU A 22 -3.05 3.86 1.31
C LEU A 22 -2.38 5.24 1.41
N SER A 23 -2.74 6.18 0.53
CA SER A 23 -2.20 7.55 0.56
C SER A 23 -2.71 8.39 1.73
N GLU A 24 -3.88 8.08 2.28
CA GLU A 24 -4.47 8.74 3.44
C GLU A 24 -3.93 8.20 4.77
N LEU A 25 -3.20 7.08 4.74
CA LEU A 25 -2.68 6.42 5.95
C LEU A 25 -1.45 7.16 6.49
N HIS A 26 -1.69 8.10 7.39
CA HIS A 26 -0.64 8.82 8.12
C HIS A 26 -0.30 8.11 9.43
N LEU A 27 0.93 7.58 9.52
CA LEU A 27 1.49 7.10 10.78
C LEU A 27 2.14 8.27 11.52
N PRO A 28 1.68 8.63 12.73
CA PRO A 28 2.31 9.65 13.52
C PRO A 28 3.73 9.23 13.88
N SER A 29 4.71 10.11 13.68
CA SER A 29 6.09 9.83 14.10
C SER A 29 6.14 9.78 15.63
N PRO A 30 6.91 8.84 16.22
CA PRO A 30 7.14 8.81 17.66
C PRO A 30 7.76 10.15 18.09
N SER A 31 7.07 10.85 18.98
CA SER A 31 7.47 12.17 19.47
C SER A 31 8.41 12.00 20.65
N GLU A 32 9.69 12.27 20.44
CA GLU A 32 10.68 12.38 21.52
C GLU A 32 10.32 13.51 22.51
N THR A 33 9.68 14.56 22.02
CA THR A 33 9.22 15.72 22.80
C THR A 33 8.19 15.38 23.88
N LYS A 34 7.42 14.29 23.75
CA LYS A 34 6.46 13.84 24.78
C LYS A 34 7.12 13.09 25.95
N LEU A 35 8.39 12.67 25.82
CA LEU A 35 9.09 11.89 26.85
C LEU A 35 9.78 12.77 27.91
N GLY A 36 9.83 14.10 27.71
CA GLY A 36 10.50 15.03 28.62
C GLY A 36 11.99 14.71 28.80
N GLN A 37 12.56 14.96 29.99
CA GLN A 37 13.95 14.60 30.33
C GLN A 37 14.12 13.13 30.75
N ASN A 38 13.08 12.31 30.64
CA ASN A 38 13.07 10.95 31.18
C ASN A 38 13.78 9.98 30.22
N GLN A 39 15.11 10.03 30.24
CA GLN A 39 15.99 9.14 29.49
C GLN A 39 16.29 7.87 30.28
N LEU A 40 15.26 7.09 30.59
CA LEU A 40 15.44 5.72 31.09
C LEU A 40 15.86 4.81 29.93
N THR A 41 16.60 3.73 30.20
CA THR A 41 16.97 2.74 29.18
C THR A 41 15.72 2.22 28.44
N PHE A 42 14.62 2.05 29.18
CA PHE A 42 13.32 1.64 28.64
C PHE A 42 12.74 2.63 27.62
N THR A 43 12.85 3.96 27.83
CA THR A 43 12.30 4.93 26.88
C THR A 43 13.09 4.99 25.59
N LYS A 44 14.41 4.72 25.64
CA LYS A 44 15.26 4.58 24.45
C LYS A 44 14.91 3.32 23.65
N GLU A 45 14.76 2.18 24.32
CA GLU A 45 14.35 0.93 23.67
C GLU A 45 12.95 1.02 23.06
N TRP A 46 12.03 1.70 23.75
CA TRP A 46 10.69 1.96 23.23
C TRP A 46 10.70 2.83 21.97
N LEU A 47 11.42 3.96 21.98
CA LEU A 47 11.59 4.82 20.80
C LEU A 47 12.18 4.06 19.61
N GLN A 48 13.25 3.28 19.85
CA GLN A 48 13.90 2.49 18.80
C GLN A 48 12.96 1.43 18.22
N ARG A 49 12.10 0.83 19.05
CA ARG A 49 11.07 -0.11 18.59
C ARG A 49 10.00 0.57 17.75
N GLU A 50 9.51 1.73 18.19
CA GLU A 50 8.50 2.51 17.46
C GLU A 50 9.05 2.98 16.10
N GLU A 51 10.30 3.43 16.02
CA GLU A 51 10.96 3.77 14.75
C GLU A 51 11.07 2.56 13.81
N ASN A 52 11.43 1.40 14.35
CA ASN A 52 11.54 0.17 13.56
C ASN A 52 10.18 -0.29 13.04
N LEU A 53 9.12 -0.19 13.86
CA LEU A 53 7.76 -0.47 13.44
C LEU A 53 7.31 0.51 12.36
N GLN A 54 7.57 1.81 12.52
CA GLN A 54 7.25 2.81 11.51
C GLN A 54 7.95 2.50 10.18
N LYS A 55 9.25 2.17 10.19
CA LYS A 55 9.99 1.77 8.99
C LYS A 55 9.39 0.53 8.34
N MET A 56 9.06 -0.49 9.13
CA MET A 56 8.45 -1.72 8.63
C MET A 56 7.11 -1.46 7.95
N VAL A 57 6.26 -0.63 8.56
CA VAL A 57 4.95 -0.30 7.97
C VAL A 57 5.09 0.54 6.70
N ILE A 58 6.03 1.50 6.66
CA ILE A 58 6.32 2.26 5.43
C ILE A 58 6.78 1.33 4.30
N GLN A 59 7.68 0.39 4.58
CA GLN A 59 8.14 -0.59 3.61
C GLN A 59 7.00 -1.50 3.12
N TYR A 60 6.12 -1.93 4.04
CA TYR A 60 4.94 -2.70 3.68
C TYR A 60 3.98 -1.90 2.78
N MET A 61 3.73 -0.62 3.11
CA MET A 61 2.92 0.26 2.26
C MET A 61 3.51 0.39 0.86
N GLN A 62 4.82 0.58 0.74
CA GLN A 62 5.50 0.64 -0.57
C GLN A 62 5.35 -0.66 -1.36
N ALA A 63 5.48 -1.82 -0.71
CA ALA A 63 5.29 -3.12 -1.34
C ALA A 63 3.85 -3.33 -1.82
N VAL A 64 2.86 -2.94 -1.01
CA VAL A 64 1.44 -2.98 -1.39
C VAL A 64 1.17 -2.05 -2.57
N GLN A 65 1.68 -0.82 -2.54
CA GLN A 65 1.52 0.13 -3.64
C GLN A 65 2.09 -0.42 -4.95
N LYS A 66 3.28 -1.01 -4.90
CA LYS A 66 3.88 -1.66 -6.07
C LYS A 66 3.03 -2.81 -6.59
N ASN A 67 2.52 -3.67 -5.71
CA ASN A 67 1.66 -4.78 -6.11
C ASN A 67 0.35 -4.30 -6.77
N VAL A 68 -0.24 -3.21 -6.28
CA VAL A 68 -1.43 -2.58 -6.89
C VAL A 68 -1.09 -2.06 -8.29
N GLU A 69 0.05 -1.40 -8.46
CA GLU A 69 0.51 -0.89 -9.77
C GLU A 69 0.81 -2.02 -10.76
N ASP A 70 1.50 -3.08 -10.31
CA ASP A 70 1.77 -4.27 -11.13
C ASP A 70 0.46 -4.97 -11.51
N THR A 71 -0.50 -5.07 -10.59
CA THR A 71 -1.83 -5.64 -10.87
C THR A 71 -2.61 -4.80 -11.88
N HIS A 72 -2.56 -3.47 -11.78
CA HIS A 72 -3.18 -2.57 -12.75
C HIS A 72 -2.58 -2.76 -14.14
N ALA A 73 -1.25 -2.81 -14.26
CA ALA A 73 -0.56 -3.05 -15.52
C ALA A 73 -0.92 -4.41 -16.13
N ASN A 74 -1.02 -5.46 -15.31
CA ASN A 74 -1.45 -6.78 -15.76
C ASN A 74 -2.90 -6.78 -16.25
N VAL A 75 -3.81 -6.11 -15.55
CA VAL A 75 -5.21 -5.95 -15.95
C VAL A 75 -5.33 -5.19 -17.28
N ASP A 76 -4.51 -4.16 -17.50
CA ASP A 76 -4.43 -3.44 -18.78
C ASP A 76 -3.94 -4.32 -19.93
N ILE A 77 -2.95 -5.18 -19.69
CA ILE A 77 -2.44 -6.13 -20.69
C ILE A 77 -3.53 -7.14 -21.04
N LEU A 78 -4.23 -7.70 -20.05
CA LEU A 78 -5.32 -8.66 -20.27
C LEU A 78 -6.45 -8.05 -21.10
N LYS A 79 -6.82 -6.79 -20.82
CA LYS A 79 -7.82 -6.08 -21.63
C LYS A 79 -7.37 -5.92 -23.09
N LYS A 80 -6.12 -5.49 -23.32
CA LYS A 80 -5.57 -5.36 -24.68
C LYS A 80 -5.53 -6.69 -25.43
N GLN A 81 -5.24 -7.79 -24.74
CA GLN A 81 -5.26 -9.13 -25.33
C GLN A 81 -6.68 -9.57 -25.69
N ASP A 82 -7.66 -9.34 -24.82
CA ASP A 82 -9.06 -9.67 -25.09
C ASP A 82 -9.59 -8.86 -26.30
N GLU A 83 -9.23 -7.57 -26.40
CA GLU A 83 -9.54 -6.71 -27.55
C GLU A 83 -8.86 -7.17 -28.86
N ALA A 84 -7.63 -7.71 -28.77
CA ALA A 84 -6.90 -8.21 -29.94
C ALA A 84 -7.43 -9.57 -30.45
N ILE A 85 -7.96 -10.42 -29.57
CA ILE A 85 -8.53 -11.73 -29.93
C ILE A 85 -9.92 -11.61 -30.57
N VAL A 86 -10.66 -10.54 -30.25
CA VAL A 86 -12.00 -10.28 -30.81
C VAL A 86 -11.94 -9.69 -32.24
N LYS A 87 -10.74 -9.36 -32.74
CA LYS A 87 -10.51 -8.81 -34.08
C LYS A 87 -10.09 -9.89 -35.08
#